data_AF-A0AAD7HRV7-F1
#
_entry.id   AF-A0AAD7HRV7-F1
#
_cell.length_a   1.000
_cell.length_b   1.000
_cell.length_c   1.000
_cell.angle_alpha   90.00
_cell.angle_beta   90.00
_cell.angle_gamma   90.00
#
_symmetry.space_group_name_H-M   'P 1'
#
loop_
_entity.id
_entity.type
_entity.pdbx_description
1 polymer ?
#
loop_
_entity_poly.entity_id
_entity_poly.type
_entity_poly.pdbx_seq_one_letter_code
_entity_poly.pdbx_strand_id
1 'polypeptide(L)'
;MSFPQLFDAYVPSNGPDLLAAANFAPTYVPFKTLQAVAIDPAAQATTFAYAQRLSTPAVFAHVVRCFYFALALLYTGFPSGTPEVAQIGFEELSMRLYHTTLLHDLGWSNATEVVDHPAHAMTFELHGAIIVYEHLHAVSPNLNATQVGDIVETIVLHSSQWSSGNSSATQIITMLTAYFDVGGFNGTGLAGVNFTQLFHPKTVAEIEEAYPRGDLYNDATAVFVKEFGQKPNCLLSHVGGLNALEKDVRVGPIAAGNLSNAENVRAPRPCTVENEVGEFHRETQ
;
A
#
# COMPACT_ATOMS: atom_id res chain seq x y z
N MET A 1 12.79 -13.20 13.87
CA MET A 1 11.42 -13.36 14.40
C MET A 1 10.63 -14.17 13.39
N SER A 2 9.54 -14.81 13.81
CA SER A 2 8.56 -15.40 12.90
C SER A 2 7.42 -14.42 12.67
N PHE A 3 6.68 -14.58 11.58
CA PHE A 3 5.43 -13.85 11.39
C PHE A 3 4.44 -14.16 12.51
N PRO A 4 3.71 -13.14 13.03
CA PRO A 4 2.51 -13.38 13.81
C PRO A 4 1.56 -14.33 13.07
N GLN A 5 0.84 -15.17 13.80
CA GLN A 5 -0.07 -16.16 13.18
C GLN A 5 -1.47 -15.60 12.94
N LEU A 6 -1.83 -14.54 13.65
CA LEU A 6 -3.11 -13.85 13.57
C LEU A 6 -2.86 -12.34 13.45
N PHE A 7 -3.80 -11.66 12.81
CA PHE A 7 -3.86 -10.21 12.68
C PHE A 7 -5.30 -9.76 12.88
N ASP A 8 -5.49 -8.49 13.23
CA ASP A 8 -6.82 -7.89 13.22
C ASP A 8 -7.35 -7.89 11.77
N ALA A 9 -8.51 -8.50 11.53
CA ALA A 9 -9.12 -8.59 10.21
C ALA A 9 -9.62 -7.23 9.71
N TYR A 10 -9.93 -6.32 10.64
CA TYR A 10 -10.37 -4.95 10.37
C TYR A 10 -9.57 -3.99 11.24
N VAL A 11 -9.14 -2.88 10.65
CA VAL A 11 -8.35 -1.84 11.32
C VAL A 11 -8.92 -0.45 10.97
N PRO A 12 -8.61 0.59 11.76
CA PRO A 12 -9.06 1.94 11.44
C PRO A 12 -8.59 2.38 10.05
N SER A 13 -9.48 3.03 9.30
CA SER A 13 -9.18 3.47 7.94
C SER A 13 -8.32 4.73 7.87
N ASN A 14 -8.20 5.46 8.99
CA ASN A 14 -7.42 6.69 9.08
C ASN A 14 -6.06 6.45 9.77
N GLY A 15 -5.06 7.25 9.40
CA GLY A 15 -3.68 7.08 9.86
C GLY A 15 -3.49 7.20 11.37
N PRO A 16 -3.97 8.26 12.04
CA PRO A 16 -3.79 8.42 13.48
C PRO A 16 -4.33 7.24 14.30
N ASP A 17 -5.54 6.78 14.00
CA ASP A 17 -6.15 5.66 14.72
C ASP A 17 -5.45 4.32 14.39
N LEU A 18 -5.02 4.13 13.15
CA LEU A 18 -4.22 2.97 12.75
C LEU A 18 -2.90 2.92 13.52
N LEU A 19 -2.18 4.04 13.60
CA LEU A 19 -0.91 4.12 14.33
C LEU A 19 -1.10 3.91 15.83
N ALA A 20 -2.24 4.33 16.40
CA ALA A 20 -2.58 4.08 17.79
C ALA A 20 -2.92 2.60 18.07
N ALA A 21 -3.50 1.90 17.08
CA ALA A 21 -3.83 0.48 17.19
C ALA A 21 -2.64 -0.45 16.86
N ALA A 22 -1.66 0.02 16.11
CA ALA A 22 -0.49 -0.74 15.69
C ALA A 22 0.67 -0.63 16.69
N ASN A 23 1.61 -1.58 16.59
CA ASN A 23 2.88 -1.51 17.31
C ASN A 23 4.03 -1.52 16.31
N PHE A 24 4.01 -0.56 15.37
CA PHE A 24 4.97 -0.52 14.29
C PHE A 24 6.41 -0.37 14.81
N ALA A 25 7.24 -1.34 14.45
CA ALA A 25 8.66 -1.41 14.77
C ALA A 25 9.41 -1.83 13.49
N PRO A 26 9.87 -0.87 12.67
CA PRO A 26 10.47 -1.15 11.37
C PRO A 26 11.76 -1.95 11.55
N THR A 27 11.64 -3.27 11.45
CA THR A 27 12.71 -4.22 11.72
C THR A 27 13.24 -4.77 10.41
N TYR A 28 14.56 -4.90 10.30
CA TYR A 28 15.17 -5.56 9.15
C TYR A 28 14.65 -7.00 9.02
N VAL A 29 14.12 -7.31 7.84
CA VAL A 29 13.73 -8.65 7.43
C VAL A 29 14.40 -8.91 6.08
N PRO A 30 15.27 -9.92 5.96
CA PRO A 30 15.90 -10.24 4.69
C PRO A 30 14.86 -10.53 3.63
N PHE A 31 15.06 -10.05 2.40
CA PHE A 31 14.14 -10.30 1.30
C PHE A 31 13.91 -11.81 1.06
N LYS A 32 14.96 -12.63 1.22
CA LYS A 32 14.87 -14.09 1.16
C LYS A 32 13.87 -14.69 2.16
N THR A 33 13.71 -14.08 3.34
CA THR A 33 12.70 -14.51 4.33
C THR A 33 11.29 -14.23 3.83
N LEU A 34 11.08 -13.09 3.16
CA LEU A 34 9.80 -12.75 2.55
C LEU A 34 9.47 -13.67 1.36
N GLN A 35 10.47 -14.00 0.53
CA GLN A 35 10.32 -14.96 -0.57
C GLN A 35 10.01 -16.39 -0.10
N ALA A 36 10.34 -16.72 1.15
CA ALA A 36 10.06 -18.03 1.72
C ALA A 36 8.62 -18.18 2.23
N VAL A 37 7.82 -17.11 2.23
CA VAL A 37 6.38 -17.19 2.55
C VAL A 37 5.69 -18.02 1.47
N ALA A 38 5.07 -19.13 1.90
CA ALA A 38 4.34 -20.00 1.00
C ALA A 38 3.04 -19.34 0.56
N ILE A 39 2.83 -19.28 -0.75
CA ILE A 39 1.56 -18.95 -1.39
C ILE A 39 1.09 -20.20 -2.12
N ASP A 40 -0.23 -20.43 -2.14
CA ASP A 40 -0.82 -21.54 -2.86
C ASP A 40 -0.27 -21.58 -4.32
N PRO A 41 0.33 -22.70 -4.77
CA PRO A 41 0.95 -22.75 -6.09
C PRO A 41 -0.02 -22.48 -7.25
N ALA A 42 -1.30 -22.80 -7.10
CA ALA A 42 -2.29 -22.54 -8.14
C ALA A 42 -2.61 -21.04 -8.21
N ALA A 43 -2.83 -20.39 -7.06
CA ALA A 43 -2.97 -18.93 -6.98
C ALA A 43 -1.73 -18.21 -7.53
N GLN A 44 -0.53 -18.68 -7.17
CA GLN A 44 0.72 -18.14 -7.66
C GLN A 44 0.82 -18.23 -9.19
N ALA A 45 0.54 -19.40 -9.77
CA ALA A 45 0.65 -19.58 -11.21
C ALA A 45 -0.33 -18.72 -12.01
N THR A 46 -1.60 -18.64 -11.59
CA THR A 46 -2.63 -17.95 -12.35
C THR A 46 -2.52 -16.43 -12.22
N THR A 47 -2.41 -15.93 -10.99
CA THR A 47 -2.39 -14.48 -10.71
C THR A 47 -1.09 -13.84 -11.19
N PHE A 48 0.06 -14.47 -10.95
CA PHE A 48 1.36 -13.93 -11.39
C PHE A 48 1.43 -13.82 -12.90
N ALA A 49 1.05 -14.89 -13.62
CA ALA A 49 1.07 -14.90 -15.07
C ALA A 49 0.08 -13.89 -15.65
N TYR A 50 -1.09 -13.73 -15.03
CA TYR A 50 -2.09 -12.77 -15.46
C TYR A 50 -1.62 -11.33 -15.28
N ALA A 51 -1.10 -10.97 -14.11
CA ALA A 51 -0.51 -9.67 -13.84
C ALA A 51 0.67 -9.38 -14.79
N GLN A 52 1.59 -10.33 -14.95
CA GLN A 52 2.77 -10.17 -15.83
C GLN A 52 2.39 -9.94 -17.29
N ARG A 53 1.35 -10.61 -17.78
CA ARG A 53 0.90 -10.48 -19.17
C ARG A 53 0.23 -9.13 -19.45
N LEU A 54 -0.44 -8.55 -18.45
CA LEU A 54 -1.27 -7.35 -18.64
C LEU A 54 -0.58 -6.05 -18.24
N SER A 55 0.43 -6.11 -17.38
CA SER A 55 1.15 -4.92 -16.92
C SER A 55 2.36 -4.61 -17.83
N THR A 56 2.76 -3.33 -17.87
CA THR A 56 4.10 -2.99 -18.36
C THR A 56 5.15 -3.60 -17.40
N PRO A 57 6.42 -3.76 -17.82
CA PRO A 57 7.45 -4.26 -16.92
C PRO A 57 7.60 -3.45 -15.62
N ALA A 58 7.43 -2.12 -15.68
CA ALA A 58 7.54 -1.25 -14.51
C ALA A 58 6.34 -1.40 -13.56
N VAL A 59 5.11 -1.45 -14.10
CA VAL A 59 3.89 -1.71 -13.31
C VAL A 59 3.92 -3.13 -12.73
N PHE A 60 4.40 -4.12 -13.48
CA PHE A 60 4.55 -5.47 -12.96
C PHE A 60 5.54 -5.53 -11.78
N ALA A 61 6.68 -4.85 -11.91
CA ALA A 61 7.64 -4.75 -10.81
C ALA A 61 7.04 -4.02 -9.59
N HIS A 62 6.24 -2.96 -9.80
CA HIS A 62 5.51 -2.24 -8.76
C HIS A 62 4.59 -3.15 -7.96
N VAL A 63 3.69 -3.87 -8.63
CA VAL A 63 2.71 -4.73 -7.95
C VAL A 63 3.38 -5.87 -7.18
N VAL A 64 4.52 -6.38 -7.68
CA VAL A 64 5.32 -7.38 -6.98
C VAL A 64 6.05 -6.79 -5.77
N ARG A 65 6.60 -5.57 -5.87
CA ARG A 65 7.18 -4.88 -4.71
C ARG A 65 6.13 -4.62 -3.63
N CYS A 66 4.92 -4.20 -4.01
CA CYS A 66 3.81 -4.01 -3.08
C CYS A 66 3.50 -5.27 -2.27
N PHE A 67 3.49 -6.45 -2.91
CA PHE A 67 3.34 -7.72 -2.19
C PHE A 67 4.44 -7.93 -1.13
N TYR A 68 5.70 -7.72 -1.48
CA TYR A 68 6.79 -7.93 -0.54
C TYR A 68 6.85 -6.86 0.55
N PHE A 69 6.49 -5.62 0.25
CA PHE A 69 6.28 -4.59 1.26
C PHE A 69 5.11 -4.94 2.18
N ALA A 70 4.04 -5.54 1.67
CA ALA A 70 2.93 -6.01 2.49
C ALA A 70 3.40 -7.06 3.50
N LEU A 71 4.20 -8.04 3.06
CA LEU A 71 4.82 -9.02 3.96
C LEU A 71 5.77 -8.34 4.97
N ALA A 72 6.58 -7.38 4.53
CA ALA A 72 7.43 -6.62 5.45
C ALA A 72 6.60 -5.89 6.52
N LEU A 73 5.48 -5.27 6.14
CA LEU A 73 4.59 -4.54 7.04
C LEU A 73 3.93 -5.47 8.08
N LEU A 74 3.50 -6.67 7.68
CA LEU A 74 3.00 -7.69 8.60
C LEU A 74 4.07 -8.12 9.62
N TYR A 75 5.33 -8.13 9.20
CA TYR A 75 6.46 -8.46 10.07
C TYR A 75 6.81 -7.31 11.03
N THR A 76 6.46 -6.07 10.71
CA THR A 76 6.86 -4.88 11.47
C THR A 76 5.83 -4.41 12.49
N GLY A 77 4.84 -5.24 12.87
CA GLY A 77 3.94 -4.95 14.00
C GLY A 77 2.58 -4.36 13.60
N PHE A 78 2.05 -4.82 12.46
CA PHE A 78 0.65 -4.57 12.07
C PHE A 78 -0.32 -5.01 13.19
N PRO A 79 -1.48 -4.34 13.39
CA PRO A 79 -2.42 -4.66 14.47
C PRO A 79 -2.79 -6.14 14.55
N SER A 80 -2.81 -6.66 15.78
CA SER A 80 -3.10 -8.07 16.09
C SER A 80 -3.57 -8.20 17.53
N GLY A 81 -4.56 -9.05 17.76
CA GLY A 81 -5.05 -9.39 19.09
C GLY A 81 -5.81 -8.28 19.79
N THR A 82 -6.35 -7.31 19.03
CA THR A 82 -7.19 -6.25 19.59
C THR A 82 -8.48 -6.87 20.14
N PRO A 83 -8.89 -6.57 21.39
CA PRO A 83 -10.14 -7.07 21.94
C PRO A 83 -11.33 -6.75 21.03
N GLU A 84 -12.24 -7.71 20.86
CA GLU A 84 -13.50 -7.58 20.10
C GLU A 84 -13.34 -7.40 18.58
N VAL A 85 -12.10 -7.34 18.07
CA VAL A 85 -11.83 -7.31 16.63
C VAL A 85 -11.67 -8.73 16.10
N ALA A 86 -12.41 -9.07 15.03
CA ALA A 86 -12.26 -10.34 14.34
C ALA A 86 -10.80 -10.54 13.90
N GLN A 87 -10.28 -11.76 13.99
CA GLN A 87 -8.90 -12.07 13.62
C GLN A 87 -8.85 -12.79 12.27
N ILE A 88 -7.80 -12.57 11.50
CA ILE A 88 -7.49 -13.28 10.25
C ILE A 88 -6.16 -14.02 10.38
N GLY A 89 -6.10 -15.25 9.86
CA GLY A 89 -4.87 -16.04 9.86
C GLY A 89 -3.84 -15.50 8.89
N PHE A 90 -2.54 -15.63 9.22
CA PHE A 90 -1.44 -15.17 8.36
C PHE A 90 -1.50 -15.76 6.95
N GLU A 91 -1.80 -17.04 6.81
CA GLU A 91 -1.91 -17.72 5.50
C GLU A 91 -3.03 -17.12 4.65
N GLU A 92 -4.21 -16.92 5.24
CA GLU A 92 -5.35 -16.33 4.55
C GLU A 92 -5.09 -14.87 4.17
N LEU A 93 -4.55 -14.07 5.09
CA LEU A 93 -4.21 -12.68 4.80
C LEU A 93 -3.13 -12.56 3.73
N SER A 94 -2.08 -13.40 3.77
CA SER A 94 -1.03 -13.41 2.76
C SER A 94 -1.55 -13.78 1.38
N MET A 95 -2.49 -14.73 1.30
CA MET A 95 -3.15 -15.09 0.04
C MET A 95 -3.98 -13.92 -0.51
N ARG A 96 -4.78 -13.25 0.33
CA ARG A 96 -5.56 -12.09 -0.11
C ARG A 96 -4.65 -10.97 -0.58
N LEU A 97 -3.61 -10.64 0.20
CA LEU A 97 -2.59 -9.66 -0.17
C LEU A 97 -1.89 -10.02 -1.48
N TYR A 98 -1.61 -11.31 -1.71
CA TYR A 98 -1.03 -11.75 -2.97
C TYR A 98 -1.92 -11.41 -4.16
N HIS A 99 -3.20 -11.77 -4.11
CA HIS A 99 -4.13 -11.42 -5.19
C HIS A 99 -4.33 -9.91 -5.33
N THR A 100 -4.53 -9.18 -4.22
CA THR A 100 -4.82 -7.75 -4.28
C THR A 100 -3.62 -6.97 -4.79
N THR A 101 -2.44 -7.18 -4.20
CA THR A 101 -1.24 -6.42 -4.57
C THR A 101 -0.86 -6.67 -6.02
N LEU A 102 -0.90 -7.93 -6.50
CA LEU A 102 -0.54 -8.24 -7.90
C LEU A 102 -1.54 -7.71 -8.93
N LEU A 103 -2.80 -7.45 -8.55
CA LEU A 103 -3.88 -7.15 -9.47
C LEU A 103 -4.49 -5.75 -9.33
N HIS A 104 -4.15 -4.97 -8.29
CA HIS A 104 -4.82 -3.71 -8.00
C HIS A 104 -4.74 -2.66 -9.12
N ASP A 105 -3.63 -2.65 -9.85
CA ASP A 105 -3.38 -1.71 -10.95
C ASP A 105 -3.66 -2.30 -12.33
N LEU A 106 -4.42 -3.40 -12.44
CA LEU A 106 -4.80 -3.92 -13.76
C LEU A 106 -5.59 -2.90 -14.60
N GLY A 107 -6.26 -1.95 -13.96
CA GLY A 107 -6.92 -0.85 -14.66
C GLY A 107 -5.97 0.12 -15.39
N TRP A 108 -4.67 0.04 -15.13
CA TRP A 108 -3.65 0.82 -15.84
C TRP A 108 -3.23 0.17 -17.15
N SER A 109 -3.64 -1.08 -17.39
CA SER A 109 -3.21 -1.86 -18.54
C SER A 109 -3.69 -1.23 -19.86
N ASN A 110 -2.81 -1.29 -20.86
CA ASN A 110 -3.14 -0.99 -22.26
C ASN A 110 -3.41 -2.25 -23.09
N ALA A 111 -3.50 -3.43 -22.46
CA ALA A 111 -3.82 -4.66 -23.15
C ALA A 111 -5.23 -4.59 -23.74
N THR A 112 -5.41 -5.10 -24.95
CA THR A 112 -6.70 -5.07 -25.68
C THR A 112 -7.87 -5.58 -24.84
N GLU A 113 -7.69 -6.68 -24.09
CA GLU A 113 -8.73 -7.23 -23.24
C GLU A 113 -9.16 -6.33 -22.07
N VAL A 114 -8.30 -5.40 -21.63
CA VAL A 114 -8.61 -4.44 -20.58
C VAL A 114 -9.26 -3.18 -21.16
N VAL A 115 -8.71 -2.65 -22.27
CA VAL A 115 -9.20 -1.39 -22.87
C VAL A 115 -10.52 -1.55 -23.63
N ASP A 116 -10.77 -2.73 -24.21
CA ASP A 116 -12.03 -3.03 -24.91
C ASP A 116 -13.13 -3.50 -23.96
N HIS A 117 -12.82 -3.70 -22.66
CA HIS A 117 -13.78 -4.15 -21.68
C HIS A 117 -14.89 -3.08 -21.49
N PRO A 118 -16.19 -3.45 -21.43
CA PRO A 118 -17.29 -2.48 -21.30
C PRO A 118 -17.19 -1.57 -20.07
N ALA A 119 -16.54 -2.04 -19.00
CA ALA A 119 -16.31 -1.24 -17.79
C ALA A 119 -15.18 -0.20 -17.93
N HIS A 120 -14.39 -0.19 -19.01
CA HIS A 120 -13.19 0.66 -19.15
C HIS A 120 -13.47 2.17 -18.97
N ALA A 121 -14.71 2.61 -19.26
CA ALA A 121 -15.14 3.99 -19.05
C ALA A 121 -15.30 4.39 -17.57
N MET A 122 -15.27 3.44 -16.63
CA MET A 122 -15.22 3.71 -15.19
C MET A 122 -13.80 4.05 -14.75
N THR A 123 -13.68 4.62 -13.54
CA THR A 123 -12.38 4.82 -12.87
C THR A 123 -11.55 3.53 -12.86
N PHE A 124 -10.22 3.64 -12.95
CA PHE A 124 -9.33 2.48 -13.10
C PHE A 124 -9.48 1.47 -11.97
N GLU A 125 -9.78 1.94 -10.75
CA GLU A 125 -10.01 1.11 -9.59
C GLU A 125 -11.24 0.22 -9.77
N LEU A 126 -12.37 0.80 -10.23
CA LEU A 126 -13.61 0.05 -10.44
C LEU A 126 -13.49 -0.92 -11.61
N HIS A 127 -12.98 -0.46 -12.76
CA HIS A 127 -12.90 -1.35 -13.92
C HIS A 127 -11.84 -2.44 -13.71
N GLY A 128 -10.74 -2.13 -13.02
CA GLY A 128 -9.71 -3.10 -12.65
C GLY A 128 -10.30 -4.16 -11.72
N ALA A 129 -11.05 -3.74 -10.70
CA ALA A 129 -11.73 -4.64 -9.79
C ALA A 129 -12.73 -5.57 -10.50
N ILE A 130 -13.47 -5.08 -11.50
CA ILE A 130 -14.40 -5.91 -12.31
C ILE A 130 -13.62 -6.98 -13.10
N ILE A 131 -12.55 -6.61 -13.78
CA ILE A 131 -11.71 -7.56 -14.54
C ILE A 131 -11.11 -8.61 -13.59
N VAL A 132 -10.67 -8.19 -12.41
CA VAL A 132 -10.14 -9.09 -11.39
C VAL A 132 -11.20 -10.03 -10.85
N TYR A 133 -12.40 -9.54 -10.57
CA TYR A 133 -13.53 -10.38 -10.17
C TYR A 133 -13.80 -11.48 -11.19
N GLU A 134 -13.89 -11.12 -12.47
CA GLU A 134 -14.12 -12.07 -13.57
C GLU A 134 -12.97 -13.09 -13.69
N HIS A 135 -11.72 -12.64 -13.58
CA HIS A 135 -10.54 -13.51 -13.60
C HIS A 135 -10.57 -14.52 -12.44
N LEU A 136 -10.72 -14.05 -11.20
CA LEU A 136 -10.71 -14.90 -10.02
C LEU A 136 -11.89 -15.88 -10.01
N HIS A 137 -13.08 -15.44 -10.44
CA HIS A 137 -14.22 -16.32 -10.59
C HIS A 137 -13.97 -17.45 -11.60
N ALA A 138 -13.21 -17.17 -12.67
CA ALA A 138 -12.88 -18.16 -13.70
C ALA A 138 -11.77 -19.15 -13.29
N VAL A 139 -10.75 -18.70 -12.54
CA VAL A 139 -9.50 -19.47 -12.35
C VAL A 139 -9.22 -19.86 -10.90
N SER A 140 -9.97 -19.32 -9.94
CA SER A 140 -9.74 -19.53 -8.51
C SER A 140 -11.00 -20.06 -7.80
N PRO A 141 -11.50 -21.25 -8.17
CA PRO A 141 -12.74 -21.81 -7.60
C PRO A 141 -12.65 -22.13 -6.09
N ASN A 142 -11.44 -22.13 -5.53
CA ASN A 142 -11.20 -22.34 -4.11
C ASN A 142 -11.43 -21.08 -3.26
N LEU A 143 -11.50 -19.90 -3.88
CA LEU A 143 -11.81 -18.66 -3.17
C LEU A 143 -13.31 -18.60 -2.89
N ASN A 144 -13.67 -18.42 -1.61
CA ASN A 144 -15.07 -18.21 -1.25
C ASN A 144 -15.50 -16.76 -1.52
N ALA A 145 -16.81 -16.52 -1.48
CA ALA A 145 -17.38 -15.20 -1.79
C ALA A 145 -16.85 -14.06 -0.89
N THR A 146 -16.55 -14.34 0.38
CA THR A 146 -15.96 -13.34 1.29
C THR A 146 -14.53 -12.98 0.91
N GLN A 147 -13.74 -13.97 0.49
CA GLN A 147 -12.35 -13.74 0.03
C GLN A 147 -12.32 -12.96 -1.27
N VAL A 148 -13.14 -13.36 -2.26
CA VAL A 148 -13.27 -12.63 -3.53
C VAL A 148 -13.80 -11.21 -3.28
N GLY A 149 -14.80 -11.06 -2.41
CA GLY A 149 -15.36 -9.76 -2.03
C GLY A 149 -14.31 -8.83 -1.44
N ASP A 150 -13.54 -9.29 -0.44
CA ASP A 150 -12.48 -8.49 0.18
C ASP A 150 -11.35 -8.11 -0.81
N ILE A 151 -10.97 -9.03 -1.71
CA ILE A 151 -9.99 -8.76 -2.76
C ILE A 151 -10.47 -7.65 -3.69
N VAL A 152 -11.69 -7.79 -4.22
CA VAL A 152 -12.26 -6.85 -5.19
C VAL A 152 -12.55 -5.50 -4.54
N GLU A 153 -13.12 -5.48 -3.34
CA GLU A 153 -13.37 -4.25 -2.58
C GLU A 153 -12.05 -3.53 -2.22
N THR A 154 -11.02 -4.28 -1.83
CA THR A 154 -9.67 -3.71 -1.63
C THR A 154 -9.18 -2.99 -2.90
N ILE A 155 -9.33 -3.61 -4.07
CA ILE A 155 -8.90 -3.00 -5.34
C ILE A 155 -9.72 -1.75 -5.65
N VAL A 156 -11.02 -1.71 -5.36
CA VAL A 156 -11.81 -0.49 -5.54
C VAL A 156 -11.31 0.65 -4.64
N LEU A 157 -10.89 0.32 -3.41
CA LEU A 157 -10.62 1.30 -2.37
C LEU A 157 -9.12 1.61 -2.17
N HIS A 158 -8.20 0.97 -2.89
CA HIS A 158 -6.75 1.06 -2.59
C HIS A 158 -6.15 2.45 -2.82
N SER A 159 -6.79 3.30 -3.63
CA SER A 159 -6.36 4.68 -3.89
C SER A 159 -7.08 5.71 -3.01
N SER A 160 -8.04 5.26 -2.19
CA SER A 160 -8.95 6.12 -1.43
C SER A 160 -8.54 6.22 0.03
N GLN A 161 -8.39 7.45 0.52
CA GLN A 161 -8.14 7.73 1.94
C GLN A 161 -9.45 8.12 2.64
N TRP A 162 -9.70 7.53 3.81
CA TRP A 162 -10.91 7.77 4.59
C TRP A 162 -10.57 8.47 5.91
N SER A 163 -11.39 9.45 6.29
CA SER A 163 -11.20 10.19 7.55
C SER A 163 -11.73 9.45 8.78
N SER A 164 -12.56 8.42 8.58
CA SER A 164 -13.15 7.60 9.64
C SER A 164 -13.59 6.24 9.10
N GLY A 165 -13.99 5.34 10.00
CA GLY A 165 -14.45 4.00 9.65
C GLY A 165 -13.35 2.94 9.80
N ASN A 166 -13.71 1.71 9.42
CA ASN A 166 -12.82 0.56 9.42
C ASN A 166 -12.67 0.03 8.00
N SER A 167 -11.46 -0.44 7.71
CA SER A 167 -11.10 -1.14 6.49
C SER A 167 -10.68 -2.56 6.83
N SER A 168 -10.72 -3.48 5.86
CA SER A 168 -10.02 -4.75 6.05
C SER A 168 -8.52 -4.55 6.16
N ALA A 169 -7.83 -5.47 6.83
CA ALA A 169 -6.37 -5.49 6.86
C ALA A 169 -5.78 -5.52 5.44
N THR A 170 -6.39 -6.32 4.56
CA THR A 170 -6.01 -6.42 3.14
C THR A 170 -6.01 -5.05 2.47
N GLN A 171 -7.08 -4.26 2.67
CA GLN A 171 -7.21 -2.93 2.06
C GLN A 171 -6.15 -1.95 2.55
N ILE A 172 -5.97 -1.82 3.87
CA ILE A 172 -5.02 -0.84 4.43
C ILE A 172 -3.59 -1.18 4.07
N ILE A 173 -3.22 -2.45 4.14
CA ILE A 173 -1.87 -2.88 3.78
C ILE A 173 -1.63 -2.63 2.29
N THR A 174 -2.56 -3.02 1.41
CA THR A 174 -2.42 -2.78 -0.04
C THR A 174 -2.25 -1.29 -0.33
N MET A 175 -3.14 -0.44 0.20
CA MET A 175 -3.06 1.02 0.06
C MET A 175 -1.70 1.56 0.53
N LEU A 176 -1.27 1.24 1.76
CA LEU A 176 0.00 1.74 2.31
C LEU A 176 1.19 1.33 1.45
N THR A 177 1.20 0.10 0.94
CA THR A 177 2.29 -0.41 0.11
C THR A 177 2.30 0.22 -1.29
N ALA A 178 1.14 0.48 -1.89
CA ALA A 178 1.02 1.17 -3.17
C ALA A 178 1.52 2.62 -3.08
N TYR A 179 1.04 3.37 -2.07
CA TYR A 179 1.52 4.74 -1.82
C TYR A 179 3.02 4.78 -1.50
N PHE A 180 3.52 3.84 -0.70
CA PHE A 180 4.93 3.75 -0.40
C PHE A 180 5.76 3.41 -1.64
N ASP A 181 5.34 2.46 -2.46
CA ASP A 181 6.11 2.11 -3.63
C ASP A 181 6.13 3.24 -4.66
N VAL A 182 5.08 4.03 -4.78
CA VAL A 182 5.09 5.21 -5.66
C VAL A 182 5.91 6.37 -5.07
N GLY A 183 5.67 6.76 -3.81
CA GLY A 183 6.26 7.97 -3.21
C GLY A 183 7.56 7.76 -2.42
N GLY A 184 7.91 6.53 -2.07
CA GLY A 184 9.06 6.17 -1.24
C GLY A 184 8.95 6.69 0.20
N PHE A 185 10.09 6.79 0.91
CA PHE A 185 10.14 7.25 2.30
C PHE A 185 9.70 8.70 2.52
N ASN A 186 9.72 9.51 1.46
CA ASN A 186 9.28 10.91 1.49
C ASN A 186 7.84 11.08 0.97
N GLY A 187 7.19 9.98 0.56
CA GLY A 187 5.82 10.01 0.07
C GLY A 187 4.84 10.35 1.19
N THR A 188 3.83 11.15 0.86
CA THR A 188 2.69 11.44 1.74
C THR A 188 1.59 10.45 1.43
N GLY A 189 1.60 9.32 2.12
CA GLY A 189 0.55 8.30 2.01
C GLY A 189 -0.72 8.66 2.79
N LEU A 190 -1.24 7.69 3.53
CA LEU A 190 -2.35 7.89 4.47
C LEU A 190 -2.04 9.05 5.43
N ALA A 191 -2.96 10.01 5.56
CA ALA A 191 -2.77 11.20 6.39
C ALA A 191 -2.23 10.86 7.79
N GLY A 192 -1.09 11.48 8.15
CA GLY A 192 -0.44 11.27 9.45
C GLY A 192 0.53 10.09 9.54
N VAL A 193 0.63 9.25 8.50
CA VAL A 193 1.56 8.13 8.46
C VAL A 193 2.91 8.55 7.87
N ASN A 194 4.00 8.25 8.58
CA ASN A 194 5.36 8.40 8.08
C ASN A 194 5.92 7.02 7.71
N PHE A 195 6.26 6.80 6.44
CA PHE A 195 6.75 5.49 5.97
C PHE A 195 8.06 5.03 6.61
N THR A 196 8.85 5.93 7.19
CA THR A 196 10.04 5.55 7.98
C THR A 196 9.67 4.78 9.26
N GLN A 197 8.43 4.86 9.73
CA GLN A 197 7.91 4.07 10.85
C GLN A 197 7.44 2.68 10.42
N LEU A 198 7.19 2.47 9.12
CA LEU A 198 6.59 1.24 8.61
C LEU A 198 7.62 0.28 8.02
N PHE A 199 8.62 0.81 7.31
CA PHE A 199 9.55 0.02 6.52
C PHE A 199 11.00 0.23 6.94
N HIS A 200 11.75 -0.88 7.04
CA HIS A 200 13.18 -0.82 7.29
C HIS A 200 13.95 -0.58 5.97
N PRO A 201 14.84 0.45 5.89
CA PRO A 201 15.50 0.83 4.63
C PRO A 201 16.27 -0.31 3.93
N LYS A 202 16.93 -1.17 4.71
CA LYS A 202 17.66 -2.32 4.15
C LYS A 202 16.76 -3.36 3.49
N THR A 203 15.59 -3.63 4.08
CA THR A 203 14.59 -4.54 3.48
C THR A 203 14.11 -3.98 2.15
N VAL A 204 13.82 -2.67 2.13
CA VAL A 204 13.36 -1.96 0.93
C VAL A 204 14.41 -2.04 -0.19
N ALA A 205 15.68 -1.79 0.13
CA ALA A 205 16.77 -1.86 -0.84
C ALA A 205 16.90 -3.26 -1.48
N GLU A 206 16.81 -4.33 -0.69
CA GLU A 206 16.88 -5.70 -1.22
C GLU A 206 15.69 -6.05 -2.14
N ILE A 207 14.50 -5.55 -1.82
CA ILE A 207 13.29 -5.73 -2.66
C ILE A 207 13.41 -4.94 -3.97
N GLU A 208 13.86 -3.68 -3.91
CA GLU A 208 14.05 -2.84 -5.09
C GLU A 208 15.21 -3.30 -5.99
N GLU A 209 16.24 -3.94 -5.42
CA GLU A 209 17.28 -4.60 -6.19
C GLU A 209 16.73 -5.77 -7.01
N ALA A 210 15.86 -6.59 -6.40
CA ALA A 210 15.24 -7.73 -7.06
C ALA A 210 14.16 -7.32 -8.09
N TYR A 211 13.44 -6.24 -7.82
CA TYR A 211 12.40 -5.69 -8.69
C TYR A 211 12.63 -4.19 -8.88
N PRO A 212 13.49 -3.79 -9.83
CA PRO A 212 13.79 -2.38 -10.05
C PRO A 212 12.55 -1.55 -10.42
N ARG A 213 12.50 -0.29 -9.96
CA ARG A 213 11.39 0.64 -10.25
C ARG A 213 11.18 0.90 -11.74
N GLY A 214 12.25 0.86 -12.53
CA GLY A 214 12.19 1.15 -13.96
C GLY A 214 11.56 2.52 -14.21
N ASP A 215 10.62 2.58 -15.15
CA ASP A 215 9.93 3.82 -15.55
C ASP A 215 8.60 4.05 -14.83
N LEU A 216 8.40 3.42 -13.65
CA LEU A 216 7.12 3.44 -12.92
C LEU A 216 6.56 4.86 -12.75
N TYR A 217 7.41 5.84 -12.45
CA TYR A 217 6.99 7.22 -12.26
C TYR A 217 6.29 7.79 -13.51
N ASN A 218 6.89 7.58 -14.69
CA ASN A 218 6.34 8.09 -15.93
C ASN A 218 5.10 7.30 -16.34
N ASP A 219 5.11 5.97 -16.14
CA ASP A 219 3.94 5.11 -16.36
C ASP A 219 2.74 5.56 -15.50
N ALA A 220 2.93 5.74 -14.20
CA ALA A 220 1.90 6.21 -13.28
C ALA A 220 1.40 7.62 -13.64
N THR A 221 2.31 8.54 -13.94
CA THR A 221 1.95 9.91 -14.34
C THR A 221 1.12 9.91 -15.63
N ALA A 222 1.51 9.12 -16.63
CA ALA A 222 0.78 9.00 -17.88
C ALA A 222 -0.63 8.44 -17.67
N VAL A 223 -0.76 7.43 -16.80
CA VAL A 223 -2.07 6.88 -16.40
C VAL A 223 -2.91 7.95 -15.73
N PHE A 224 -2.38 8.67 -14.74
CA PHE A 224 -3.14 9.68 -14.01
C PHE A 224 -3.60 10.83 -14.92
N VAL A 225 -2.72 11.34 -15.78
CA VAL A 225 -3.07 12.39 -16.76
C VAL A 225 -4.20 11.91 -17.68
N LYS A 226 -4.11 10.67 -18.18
CA LYS A 226 -5.16 10.07 -19.02
C LYS A 226 -6.46 9.93 -18.24
N GLU A 227 -6.39 9.43 -17.01
CA GLU A 227 -7.54 9.18 -16.15
C GLU A 227 -8.30 10.47 -15.84
N PHE A 228 -7.60 11.52 -15.38
CA PHE A 228 -8.22 12.82 -15.12
C PHE A 228 -8.79 13.48 -16.38
N GLY A 229 -8.10 13.33 -17.52
CA GLY A 229 -8.52 13.91 -18.78
C GLY A 229 -9.75 13.22 -19.40
N GLN A 230 -9.81 11.89 -19.31
CA GLN A 230 -10.89 11.09 -19.92
C GLN A 230 -12.07 10.85 -18.97
N LYS A 231 -11.81 10.84 -17.66
CA LYS A 231 -12.76 10.49 -16.61
C LYS A 231 -12.66 11.50 -15.47
N PRO A 232 -13.14 12.74 -15.68
CA PRO A 232 -13.00 13.82 -14.67
C PRO A 232 -13.70 13.50 -13.34
N ASN A 233 -14.62 12.54 -13.33
CA ASN A 233 -15.31 12.01 -12.14
C ASN A 233 -14.67 10.71 -11.61
N CYS A 234 -13.42 10.40 -11.96
CA CYS A 234 -12.69 9.25 -11.41
C CYS A 234 -12.51 9.38 -9.90
N LEU A 235 -12.37 8.26 -9.18
CA LEU A 235 -12.21 8.27 -7.72
C LEU A 235 -11.00 9.08 -7.29
N LEU A 236 -9.90 8.95 -8.03
CA LEU A 236 -8.66 9.66 -7.79
C LEU A 236 -8.82 11.20 -7.82
N SER A 237 -9.85 11.75 -8.50
CA SER A 237 -10.07 13.20 -8.53
C SER A 237 -10.57 13.76 -7.20
N HIS A 238 -11.08 12.88 -6.33
CA HIS A 238 -11.54 13.22 -4.99
C HIS A 238 -10.44 13.16 -3.93
N VAL A 239 -9.24 12.66 -4.26
CA VAL A 239 -8.11 12.48 -3.32
C VAL A 239 -7.11 13.66 -3.37
N GLY A 240 -7.47 14.76 -4.05
CA GLY A 240 -6.64 15.98 -4.14
C GLY A 240 -6.27 16.38 -5.57
N GLY A 241 -6.65 15.58 -6.57
CA GLY A 241 -6.44 15.85 -7.99
C GLY A 241 -4.99 15.71 -8.46
N LEU A 242 -4.75 15.91 -9.75
CA LEU A 242 -3.44 15.70 -10.41
C LEU A 242 -2.29 16.46 -9.73
N ASN A 243 -2.53 17.69 -9.25
CA ASN A 243 -1.49 18.52 -8.64
C ASN A 243 -1.00 17.99 -7.28
N ALA A 244 -1.89 17.35 -6.49
CA ALA A 244 -1.50 16.72 -5.24
C ALA A 244 -0.67 15.45 -5.53
N LEU A 245 -1.10 14.66 -6.50
CA LEU A 245 -0.40 13.43 -6.88
C LEU A 245 0.93 13.70 -7.55
N GLU A 246 1.04 14.67 -8.45
CA GLU A 246 2.33 15.04 -9.05
C GLU A 246 3.34 15.46 -7.97
N LYS A 247 2.90 16.14 -6.91
CA LYS A 247 3.78 16.53 -5.81
C LYS A 247 4.32 15.31 -5.06
N ASP A 248 3.47 14.31 -4.85
CA ASP A 248 3.80 13.10 -4.09
C ASP A 248 4.61 12.10 -4.92
N VAL A 249 4.34 12.05 -6.23
CA VAL A 249 5.00 11.19 -7.20
C VAL A 249 6.38 11.77 -7.57
N ARG A 250 6.55 13.11 -7.65
CA ARG A 250 7.82 13.78 -8.02
C ARG A 250 8.94 13.65 -6.98
N VAL A 251 8.69 13.07 -5.81
CA VAL A 251 9.71 12.94 -4.74
C VAL A 251 10.65 11.74 -4.94
N GLY A 252 10.54 10.98 -6.04
CA GLY A 252 11.52 9.94 -6.42
C GLY A 252 12.65 10.47 -7.31
N PRO A 253 13.94 10.16 -7.06
CA PRO A 253 14.43 8.90 -6.49
C PRO A 253 14.98 9.02 -5.06
N ILE A 254 14.84 7.94 -4.29
CA ILE A 254 15.66 7.73 -3.08
C ILE A 254 17.10 7.59 -3.56
N ALA A 255 17.89 8.66 -3.47
CA ALA A 255 19.33 8.50 -3.50
C ALA A 255 19.66 7.51 -2.38
N ALA A 256 20.38 6.43 -2.70
CA ALA A 256 21.14 5.64 -1.74
C ALA A 256 22.28 6.49 -1.14
N GLY A 257 21.93 7.67 -0.63
CA GLY A 257 22.82 8.63 -0.02
C GLY A 257 23.21 8.15 1.37
N ASN A 258 24.35 7.46 1.41
CA ASN A 258 25.14 7.15 2.60
C ASN A 258 24.49 6.19 3.61
N LEU A 259 24.44 4.91 3.24
CA LEU A 259 24.43 3.79 4.19
C LEU A 259 25.66 3.78 5.14
N SER A 260 26.61 4.70 5.03
CA SER A 260 27.74 4.86 5.95
C SER A 260 27.43 5.69 7.21
N ASN A 261 26.26 6.33 7.33
CA ASN A 261 25.94 7.21 8.46
C ASN A 261 24.80 6.72 9.37
N ALA A 262 24.19 5.57 9.09
CA ALA A 262 23.08 5.03 9.87
C ALA A 262 23.49 4.54 11.28
N GLU A 263 24.79 4.40 11.58
CA GLU A 263 25.28 4.00 12.91
C GLU A 263 25.43 5.15 13.90
N ASN A 264 25.09 6.40 13.54
CA ASN A 264 25.33 7.57 14.41
C ASN A 264 24.08 8.40 14.77
N VAL A 265 22.87 7.82 14.67
CA VAL A 265 21.66 8.47 15.18
C VAL A 265 21.64 8.37 16.71
N ARG A 266 22.23 9.38 17.36
CA ARG A 266 22.07 9.64 18.80
C ARG A 266 20.57 9.81 19.09
N ALA A 267 20.10 9.09 20.10
CA ALA A 267 18.74 9.21 20.63
C ALA A 267 18.36 10.69 20.87
N PRO A 268 17.10 11.09 20.59
CA PRO A 268 16.65 12.44 20.85
C PRO A 268 16.75 12.75 22.35
N ARG A 269 17.29 13.93 22.68
CA ARG A 269 17.32 14.44 24.05
C ARG A 269 15.88 14.77 24.50
N PRO A 270 15.56 14.62 25.80
CA PRO A 270 14.24 14.97 26.30
C PRO A 270 14.00 16.48 26.16
N CYS A 271 12.84 16.87 25.65
CA CYS A 271 12.34 18.24 25.69
C CYS A 271 12.15 18.66 27.15
N THR A 272 12.89 19.69 27.58
CA THR A 272 12.57 20.47 28.76
C THR A 272 11.52 21.52 28.38
N VAL A 273 10.39 21.47 29.07
CA VAL A 273 9.34 22.50 29.01
C VAL A 273 9.80 23.67 29.87
N GLU A 274 10.12 24.81 29.24
CA GLU A 274 10.27 26.08 29.94
C GLU A 274 8.90 26.75 30.02
N ASN A 275 8.46 27.00 31.25
CA ASN A 275 7.25 27.77 31.57
C ASN A 275 7.54 29.27 31.39
N GLU A 276 6.95 29.91 30.38
CA GLU A 276 6.80 31.36 30.36
C GLU A 276 5.48 31.75 31.03
N VAL A 277 5.61 32.40 32.19
CA VAL A 277 4.52 33.03 32.93
C VAL A 277 4.31 34.43 32.35
N GLY A 278 3.22 34.65 31.64
CA GLY A 278 2.81 35.97 31.16
C GLY A 278 2.09 36.77 32.25
N GLU A 279 2.71 37.88 32.67
CA GLU A 279 2.09 38.93 33.50
C GLU A 279 1.03 39.70 32.70
N PHE A 280 -0.20 39.74 33.22
CA PHE A 280 -1.27 40.61 32.73
C PHE A 280 -1.32 41.89 33.59
N HIS A 281 -0.97 43.03 33.01
CA HIS A 281 -1.26 44.34 33.59
C HIS A 281 -2.69 44.77 33.26
N ARG A 282 -3.46 45.11 34.30
CA ARG A 282 -4.71 45.88 34.23
C ARG A 282 -4.36 47.36 34.31
N GLU A 283 -4.75 48.14 33.32
CA GLU A 283 -4.96 49.58 33.49
C GLU A 283 -6.46 49.86 33.47
N THR A 284 -6.92 50.41 34.58
CA THR A 284 -8.19 51.12 34.74
C THR A 284 -7.97 52.60 34.44
N GLN A 285 -8.76 53.17 33.52
CA GLN A 285 -9.34 54.51 33.59
C GLN A 285 -10.61 54.54 32.76
#